data_AF-A0A0B3SS13-F1
#
_entry.id   AF-A0A0B3SS13-F1
#
_cell.length_a   1.000
_cell.length_b   1.000
_cell.length_c   1.000
_cell.angle_alpha   90.00
_cell.angle_beta   90.00
_cell.angle_gamma   90.00
#
_symmetry.space_group_name_H-M   'P 1'
#
loop_
_entity.id
_entity.type
_entity.pdbx_description
1 polymer ?
#
loop_
_entity_poly.entity_id
_entity_poly.type
_entity_poly.pdbx_seq_one_letter_code
_entity_poly.pdbx_strand_id
1 'polypeptide(L)' 'MNLRAKRKELQGVNGALGLVAGLGGYIGNLYSYGLATFLMLAIWIVGATLINLLTDPPEK' A
#
# COMPACT_ATOMS: atom_id res chain seq x y z
N MET A 1 -5.55 18.55 6.81
CA MET A 1 -4.15 18.07 6.77
C MET A 1 -3.62 18.25 5.35
N ASN A 2 -2.43 18.82 5.15
CA ASN A 2 -1.83 18.93 3.82
C ASN A 2 -1.25 17.57 3.40
N LEU A 3 -2.11 16.69 2.89
CA LEU A 3 -1.73 15.32 2.51
C LEU A 3 -0.63 15.30 1.43
N ARG A 4 -0.52 16.35 0.60
CA ARG A 4 0.57 16.48 -0.40
C ARG A 4 1.95 16.50 0.25
N ALA A 5 2.11 17.24 1.35
CA ALA A 5 3.38 17.29 2.07
C ALA A 5 3.79 15.94 2.68
N LYS A 6 2.86 14.98 2.73
CA LYS A 6 3.01 13.68 3.36
C LYS A 6 3.06 12.51 2.37
N ARG A 7 3.11 12.76 1.05
CA ARG A 7 3.14 11.71 0.00
C ARG A 7 4.15 10.59 0.31
N LYS A 8 5.38 10.95 0.69
CA LYS A 8 6.44 9.97 1.02
C LYS A 8 6.06 9.10 2.22
N GLU A 9 5.54 9.71 3.28
CA GLU A 9 5.10 8.99 4.48
C GLU A 9 3.91 8.08 4.16
N LEU A 10 2.95 8.56 3.37
CA LEU A 10 1.80 7.77 2.93
C LEU A 10 2.21 6.57 2.07
N GLN A 11 3.17 6.74 1.14
CA GLN A 11 3.72 5.62 0.38
C GLN A 11 4.44 4.61 1.28
N GLY A 12 5.15 5.09 2.30
CA GLY A 12 5.76 4.23 3.31
C GLY A 12 4.73 3.41 4.10
N VAL A 13 3.64 4.05 4.54
CA VAL A 13 2.53 3.36 5.22
C VAL A 13 1.89 2.32 4.30
N ASN A 14 1.65 2.67 3.03
CA ASN A 14 1.09 1.75 2.05
C ASN A 14 1.98 0.51 1.84
N GLY A 15 3.29 0.72 1.68
CA GLY A 15 4.26 -0.38 1.57
C GLY A 15 4.29 -1.26 2.83
N ALA A 16 4.25 -0.65 4.02
CA ALA A 16 4.20 -1.38 5.28
C ALA A 16 2.94 -2.24 5.40
N LEU A 17 1.77 -1.72 5.01
CA LEU A 17 0.51 -2.47 5.02
C LEU A 17 0.56 -3.68 4.07
N GLY A 18 1.08 -3.49 2.86
CA GLY A 18 1.26 -4.59 1.90
C GLY A 18 2.18 -5.68 2.44
N LEU A 19 3.31 -5.29 3.03
CA LEU A 19 4.25 -6.23 3.65
C LEU A 19 3.61 -7.00 4.81
N VAL A 20 2.90 -6.31 5.71
CA VAL A 20 2.22 -6.95 6.85
C VAL A 20 1.19 -7.97 6.39
N ALA A 21 0.42 -7.67 5.33
CA ALA A 21 -0.48 -8.65 4.72
C ALA A 21 0.30 -9.86 4.20
N GLY A 22 1.37 -9.65 3.43
CA GLY A 22 2.23 -10.74 2.96
C GLY A 22 2.75 -11.63 4.09
N LEU A 23 3.31 -11.03 5.15
CA LEU A 23 3.82 -11.75 6.32
C LEU A 23 2.72 -12.52 7.07
N GLY A 24 1.52 -11.97 7.17
CA GLY A 24 0.37 -12.66 7.76
C GLY A 24 0.03 -13.97 7.05
N GLY A 25 0.17 -14.00 5.72
CA GLY A 25 0.02 -15.22 4.95
C GLY A 25 1.23 -16.16 5.01
N TYR A 26 2.43 -15.65 4.72
CA TYR A 26 3.64 -16.49 4.56
C TYR A 26 4.21 -17.01 5.88
N ILE A 27 4.13 -16.22 6.95
CA ILE A 27 4.65 -16.60 8.27
C ILE A 27 3.51 -16.98 9.21
N GLY A 28 2.45 -16.16 9.22
CA GLY A 28 1.32 -16.36 10.12
C GLY A 28 0.39 -17.51 9.72
N ASN A 29 0.49 -18.02 8.49
CA ASN A 29 -0.42 -19.04 7.93
C ASN A 29 -1.91 -18.65 8.05
N LEU A 30 -2.22 -17.34 8.08
CA LEU A 30 -3.60 -16.85 8.26
C LEU A 30 -4.49 -17.12 7.03
N TYR A 31 -3.88 -17.30 5.86
CA TYR A 31 -4.51 -17.61 4.59
C TYR A 31 -3.51 -18.19 3.58
N SER A 32 -4.01 -18.67 2.43
CA SER A 32 -3.18 -19.27 1.38
C SER A 32 -2.13 -18.29 0.83
N TYR A 33 -0.98 -18.82 0.40
CA TYR A 33 0.10 -18.00 -0.16
C TYR A 33 -0.29 -17.25 -1.43
N GLY A 34 -1.21 -17.82 -2.22
CA GLY A 34 -1.79 -17.13 -3.36
C GLY A 34 -2.57 -15.88 -2.94
N LEU A 35 -3.43 -16.00 -1.92
CA LEU A 35 -4.17 -14.87 -1.38
C LEU A 35 -3.25 -13.83 -0.73
N ALA A 36 -2.19 -14.28 -0.05
CA ALA A 36 -1.19 -13.39 0.55
C ALA A 36 -0.48 -12.51 -0.49
N THR A 37 -0.04 -13.15 -1.58
CA THR A 37 0.61 -12.47 -2.69
C THR A 37 -0.34 -11.47 -3.34
N PHE A 38 -1.58 -11.89 -3.57
CA PHE A 38 -2.61 -11.02 -4.13
C PHE A 38 -2.87 -9.79 -3.25
N LEU A 39 -3.10 -9.96 -1.94
CA LEU A 39 -3.37 -8.87 -1.02
C LEU A 39 -2.19 -7.90 -0.88
N MET A 40 -0.97 -8.44 -0.75
CA MET A 40 0.26 -7.62 -0.69
C MET A 40 0.39 -6.72 -1.91
N LEU A 41 0.21 -7.28 -3.12
CA LEU A 41 0.29 -6.53 -4.37
C LEU A 41 -0.90 -5.59 -4.57
N ALA A 42 -2.11 -6.02 -4.21
CA ALA A 42 -3.32 -5.20 -4.32
C ALA A 42 -3.21 -3.94 -3.46
N ILE A 43 -2.77 -4.08 -2.20
CA ILE A 43 -2.51 -2.94 -1.31
C ILE A 43 -1.45 -2.03 -1.93
N TRP A 44 -0.32 -2.59 -2.38
CA TRP A 44 0.75 -1.79 -2.96
C TRP A 44 0.28 -0.99 -4.18
N ILE A 45 -0.32 -1.64 -5.19
CA ILE A 45 -0.70 -1.02 -6.46
C ILE A 45 -1.85 -0.03 -6.27
N VAL A 46 -2.95 -0.45 -5.65
CA VAL A 46 -4.14 0.39 -5.49
C VAL A 46 -3.84 1.54 -4.53
N GLY A 47 -3.19 1.26 -3.40
CA GLY A 47 -2.82 2.28 -2.43
C GLY A 47 -1.83 3.30 -3.00
N ALA A 48 -0.82 2.87 -3.77
CA ALA A 48 0.12 3.79 -4.40
C ALA A 48 -0.57 4.70 -5.42
N THR A 49 -1.51 4.15 -6.20
CA THR A 49 -2.30 4.89 -7.17
C THR A 49 -3.18 5.93 -6.48
N LEU A 50 -3.90 5.55 -5.42
CA LEU A 50 -4.72 6.47 -4.62
C LEU A 50 -3.87 7.58 -4.00
N ILE A 51 -2.72 7.24 -3.42
CA ILE A 51 -1.83 8.24 -2.83
C ILE A 51 -1.37 9.23 -3.90
N ASN A 52 -0.97 8.75 -5.08
CA ASN A 52 -0.55 9.64 -6.17
C ASN A 52 -1.70 10.55 -6.60
N LEU A 53 -2.89 10.00 -6.87
CA LEU A 53 -4.08 10.78 -7.25
C LEU A 53 -4.44 11.86 -6.23
N LEU A 54 -4.34 11.54 -4.93
CA LEU A 54 -4.70 12.46 -3.85
C LEU A 54 -3.59 13.47 -3.52
N THR A 55 -2.36 13.22 -3.96
CA THR A 55 -1.20 14.05 -3.62
C THR A 55 -0.54 14.74 -4.81
N ASP A 56 -0.90 14.38 -6.03
CA ASP A 56 -0.38 15.04 -7.23
C ASP A 56 -0.87 16.51 -7.27
N PRO A 57 0.01 17.45 -7.68
CA PRO A 57 -0.37 18.84 -7.91
C PRO A 57 -1.42 18.92 -9.03
N PRO A 58 -2.32 19.93 -9.03
CA PRO A 58 -3.16 20.15 -10.20
C PRO A 58 -2.23 20.48 -11.37
N GLU A 59 -2.58 20.02 -12.57
CA GLU A 59 -1.81 20.32 -13.79
C GLU A 59 -1.51 21.83 -13.85
N LYS A 60 -0.24 22.15 -14.20
CA LYS A 60 0.23 23.53 -14.36
C LYS A 60 -0.38 24.19 -15.59
#